data_AF-A0A954K3J2-F1
#
_entry.id   AF-A0A954K3J2-F1
#
_cell.length_a   1.000
_cell.length_b   1.000
_cell.length_c   1.000
_cell.angle_alpha   90.00
_cell.angle_beta   90.00
_cell.angle_gamma   90.00
#
_symmetry.space_group_name_H-M   'P 1'
#
loop_
_entity.id
_entity.type
_entity.pdbx_description
1 polymer ?
#
loop_
_entity_poly.entity_id
_entity_poly.type
_entity_poly.pdbx_seq_one_letter_code
_entity_poly.pdbx_strand_id
1 'polypeptide(L)'
;MTKPIDSQIQSMQDLVPVLSRSEGFAAVVAALQSGQSGTIDGAWGGSCALAAATIAASLKSPVLIVLPRLGEIDEFSGDLASFLGTAPEIFPAWETLPNEHDVADSVFGGRLRVLNQLMQTEQNTDSHPQVIVTSFPALLQPVPSRQKRREATRTIRVGDEIETDPFMNWLIERGFERTTAIELPGEFSMHGGILDIFSPDASLPIRIEFFGDEVESIRQFDVETQRTVATCEQIDLTLISPVSAAAPHSPHRPQTRDLDQTASESLLDNLPAETCIVLIELPELIDEGKRYLDRLENPRGLFSVPATMSRCTDFPSVTIAPISAESTEISCHLQIESIERFTRAKSEMIEELASITGPHDRVIVCCHNQGEQDRLQEILAESALEITGRVTTCIGNLALGFRIVPEHLVVLSDHE
;
A
#
# COMPACT_ATOMS: atom_id res chain seq x y z
N MET A 1 -8.37 -32.71 -19.37
CA MET A 1 -8.27 -33.31 -18.03
C MET A 1 -7.21 -32.54 -17.27
N THR A 2 -7.64 -31.48 -16.60
CA THR A 2 -6.86 -30.70 -15.62
C THR A 2 -6.57 -31.62 -14.43
N LYS A 3 -5.30 -31.70 -13.99
CA LYS A 3 -4.96 -32.46 -12.78
C LYS A 3 -5.72 -31.88 -11.58
N PRO A 4 -6.23 -32.70 -10.64
CA PRO A 4 -6.75 -32.20 -9.36
C PRO A 4 -5.62 -31.54 -8.57
N ILE A 5 -5.93 -30.51 -7.79
CA ILE A 5 -4.99 -29.72 -6.96
C ILE A 5 -4.44 -30.50 -5.75
N ASP A 6 -4.67 -31.81 -5.68
CA ASP A 6 -4.44 -32.69 -4.52
C ASP A 6 -3.00 -32.75 -3.96
N SER A 7 -2.06 -31.86 -4.31
CA SER A 7 -0.71 -31.89 -3.74
C SER A 7 0.08 -30.60 -3.44
N GLN A 8 -0.30 -29.35 -3.78
CA GLN A 8 0.62 -28.22 -3.53
C GLN A 8 -0.06 -26.87 -3.24
N ILE A 9 -0.70 -26.71 -2.07
CA ILE A 9 -0.81 -25.37 -1.45
C ILE A 9 0.20 -25.38 -0.31
N GLN A 10 1.36 -24.77 -0.52
CA GLN A 10 2.49 -24.75 0.39
C GLN A 10 2.75 -23.34 0.95
N SER A 11 2.24 -22.31 0.27
CA SER A 11 2.31 -20.93 0.72
C SER A 11 0.98 -20.19 0.54
N MET A 12 0.91 -18.98 1.10
CA MET A 12 -0.22 -18.08 0.91
C MET A 12 -0.40 -17.66 -0.56
N GLN A 13 0.68 -17.60 -1.36
CA GLN A 13 0.58 -17.23 -2.78
C GLN A 13 -0.16 -18.28 -3.62
N ASP A 14 -0.12 -19.55 -3.20
CA ASP A 14 -0.83 -20.65 -3.88
C ASP A 14 -2.36 -20.53 -3.73
N LEU A 15 -2.86 -19.67 -2.84
CA LEU A 15 -4.29 -19.38 -2.68
C LEU A 15 -4.81 -18.43 -3.77
N VAL A 16 -3.96 -17.58 -4.35
CA VAL A 16 -4.37 -16.58 -5.35
C VAL A 16 -5.01 -17.25 -6.58
N PRO A 17 -4.43 -18.30 -7.19
CA PRO A 17 -5.08 -18.99 -8.31
C PRO A 17 -6.37 -19.73 -7.94
N VAL A 18 -6.64 -19.99 -6.66
CA VAL A 18 -7.84 -20.71 -6.22
C VAL A 18 -9.09 -19.88 -6.46
N LEU A 19 -9.09 -18.60 -6.04
CA LEU A 19 -10.26 -17.71 -6.25
C LEU A 19 -10.55 -17.44 -7.73
N SER A 20 -9.54 -17.52 -8.60
CA SER A 20 -9.74 -17.33 -10.05
C SER A 20 -10.69 -18.35 -10.69
N ARG A 21 -10.96 -19.46 -10.00
CA ARG A 21 -11.85 -20.54 -10.44
C ARG A 21 -13.31 -20.33 -10.07
N SER A 22 -13.59 -19.38 -9.19
CA SER A 22 -14.95 -19.05 -8.79
C SER A 22 -15.77 -18.65 -10.02
N GLU A 23 -17.02 -19.12 -10.06
CA GLU A 23 -17.93 -18.80 -11.16
C GLU A 23 -18.11 -17.28 -11.25
N GLY A 24 -17.99 -16.72 -12.46
CA GLY A 24 -18.08 -15.28 -12.71
C GLY A 24 -16.77 -14.51 -12.51
N PHE A 25 -15.75 -15.03 -11.81
CA PHE A 25 -14.51 -14.29 -11.55
C PHE A 25 -13.78 -13.92 -12.85
N ALA A 26 -13.65 -14.87 -13.77
CA ALA A 26 -13.05 -14.63 -15.08
C ALA A 26 -13.83 -13.60 -15.92
N ALA A 27 -15.16 -13.52 -15.75
CA ALA A 27 -15.98 -12.53 -16.43
C ALA A 27 -15.75 -11.12 -15.85
N VAL A 28 -15.61 -10.99 -14.53
CA VAL A 28 -15.23 -9.72 -13.87
C VAL A 28 -13.87 -9.26 -14.37
N VAL A 29 -12.86 -10.13 -14.39
CA VAL A 29 -11.52 -9.79 -14.92
C VAL A 29 -11.59 -9.34 -16.38
N ALA A 30 -12.37 -10.04 -17.23
CA ALA A 30 -12.55 -9.65 -18.62
C ALA A 30 -13.24 -8.29 -18.77
N ALA A 31 -14.20 -7.98 -17.90
CA ALA A 31 -14.87 -6.67 -17.85
C ALA A 31 -13.85 -5.56 -17.57
N LEU A 32 -13.03 -5.73 -16.53
CA LEU A 32 -11.98 -4.78 -16.13
C LEU A 32 -10.97 -4.56 -17.26
N GLN A 33 -10.51 -5.63 -17.91
CA GLN A 33 -9.60 -5.56 -19.06
C GLN A 33 -10.20 -4.82 -20.26
N SER A 34 -11.53 -4.77 -20.37
CA SER A 34 -12.25 -4.03 -21.40
C SER A 34 -12.60 -2.59 -21.00
N GLY A 35 -12.17 -2.13 -19.83
CA GLY A 35 -12.46 -0.79 -19.31
C GLY A 35 -13.84 -0.66 -18.65
N GLN A 36 -14.50 -1.78 -18.33
CA GLN A 36 -15.78 -1.82 -17.64
C GLN A 36 -15.61 -2.08 -16.14
N SER A 37 -16.72 -1.97 -15.39
CA SER A 37 -16.76 -2.26 -13.96
C SER A 37 -17.39 -3.61 -13.64
N GLY A 38 -17.11 -4.12 -12.45
CA GLY A 38 -17.69 -5.35 -11.93
C GLY A 38 -17.83 -5.37 -10.41
N THR A 39 -18.46 -6.42 -9.90
CA THR A 39 -18.61 -6.62 -8.46
C THR A 39 -18.16 -8.01 -8.05
N ILE A 40 -17.58 -8.11 -6.86
CA ILE A 40 -17.26 -9.36 -6.18
C ILE A 40 -17.91 -9.29 -4.81
N ASP A 41 -18.80 -10.21 -4.51
CA ASP A 41 -19.43 -10.31 -3.19
C ASP A 41 -19.12 -11.65 -2.51
N GLY A 42 -19.49 -11.79 -1.24
CA GLY A 42 -19.15 -12.97 -0.44
C GLY A 42 -17.70 -13.01 0.02
N ALA A 43 -16.96 -11.89 -0.05
CA ALA A 43 -15.57 -11.81 0.41
C ALA A 43 -15.52 -11.51 1.93
N TRP A 44 -15.51 -12.56 2.76
CA TRP A 44 -15.47 -12.45 4.23
C TRP A 44 -14.07 -12.62 4.81
N GLY A 45 -13.77 -11.92 5.91
CA GLY A 45 -12.46 -12.01 6.59
C GLY A 45 -11.30 -11.62 5.66
N GLY A 46 -10.15 -12.29 5.82
CA GLY A 46 -8.96 -12.05 4.98
C GLY A 46 -9.14 -12.44 3.50
N SER A 47 -10.26 -13.08 3.13
CA SER A 47 -10.53 -13.38 1.71
C SER A 47 -10.78 -12.13 0.87
N CYS A 48 -11.12 -11.00 1.49
CA CYS A 48 -11.23 -9.71 0.80
C CYS A 48 -9.87 -9.26 0.22
N ALA A 49 -8.80 -9.37 1.02
CA ALA A 49 -7.43 -9.15 0.54
C ALA A 49 -7.02 -10.20 -0.50
N LEU A 50 -7.43 -11.47 -0.34
CA LEU A 50 -7.17 -12.51 -1.34
C LEU A 50 -7.86 -12.22 -2.68
N ALA A 51 -9.11 -11.73 -2.66
CA ALA A 51 -9.85 -11.34 -3.87
C ALA A 51 -9.17 -10.16 -4.57
N ALA A 52 -8.75 -9.13 -3.82
CA ALA A 52 -7.98 -8.01 -4.35
C ALA A 52 -6.62 -8.46 -4.93
N ALA A 53 -5.90 -9.35 -4.24
CA ALA A 53 -4.65 -9.95 -4.72
C ALA A 53 -4.87 -10.72 -6.04
N THR A 54 -5.98 -11.46 -6.13
CA THR A 54 -6.32 -12.24 -7.33
C THR A 54 -6.66 -11.33 -8.52
N ILE A 55 -7.34 -10.20 -8.28
CA ILE A 55 -7.53 -9.16 -9.30
C ILE A 55 -6.18 -8.59 -9.74
N ALA A 56 -5.34 -8.16 -8.80
CA ALA A 56 -4.03 -7.59 -9.11
C ALA A 56 -3.15 -8.57 -9.91
N ALA A 57 -3.10 -9.85 -9.52
CA ALA A 57 -2.34 -10.87 -10.23
C ALA A 57 -2.92 -11.24 -11.61
N SER A 58 -4.22 -10.99 -11.84
CA SER A 58 -4.89 -11.28 -13.11
C SER A 58 -4.81 -10.11 -14.11
N LEU A 59 -4.43 -8.93 -13.65
CA LEU A 59 -4.27 -7.73 -14.48
C LEU A 59 -2.79 -7.48 -14.78
N LYS A 60 -2.51 -6.80 -15.89
CA LYS A 60 -1.17 -6.31 -16.24
C LYS A 60 -1.00 -4.83 -15.95
N SER A 61 -2.08 -4.16 -15.59
CA SER A 61 -2.09 -2.74 -15.28
C SER A 61 -1.96 -2.52 -13.77
N PRO A 62 -1.48 -1.34 -13.34
CA PRO A 62 -1.43 -1.00 -11.93
C PRO A 62 -2.81 -1.07 -11.28
N VAL A 63 -2.86 -1.47 -10.02
CA VAL A 63 -4.09 -1.57 -9.23
C VAL A 63 -4.03 -0.63 -8.04
N LEU A 64 -5.03 0.24 -7.90
CA LEU A 64 -5.25 1.03 -6.69
C LEU A 64 -6.34 0.37 -5.84
N ILE A 65 -5.98 -0.08 -4.64
CA ILE A 65 -6.92 -0.64 -3.67
C ILE A 65 -7.28 0.43 -2.64
N VAL A 66 -8.58 0.68 -2.48
CA VAL A 66 -9.12 1.73 -1.62
C VAL A 66 -9.89 1.10 -0.47
N LEU A 67 -9.40 1.28 0.75
CA LEU A 67 -10.04 0.83 1.98
C LEU A 67 -10.90 1.95 2.61
N PRO A 68 -11.96 1.61 3.36
CA PRO A 68 -12.77 2.61 4.07
C PRO A 68 -11.96 3.45 5.06
N ARG A 69 -11.13 2.80 5.88
CA ARG A 69 -10.51 3.42 7.07
C ARG A 69 -8.99 3.29 7.04
N LEU A 70 -8.32 4.26 7.69
CA LEU A 70 -6.86 4.26 7.82
C LEU A 70 -6.37 3.06 8.65
N GLY A 71 -7.07 2.73 9.73
CA GLY A 71 -6.70 1.64 10.64
C GLY A 71 -6.76 0.24 10.04
N GLU A 72 -7.28 0.08 8.81
CA GLU A 72 -7.34 -1.20 8.10
C GLU A 72 -6.13 -1.40 7.17
N ILE A 73 -5.34 -0.35 6.90
CA ILE A 73 -4.26 -0.36 5.91
C ILE A 73 -3.18 -1.38 6.27
N ASP A 74 -2.72 -1.40 7.52
CA ASP A 74 -1.60 -2.24 7.93
C ASP A 74 -1.95 -3.73 7.87
N GLU A 75 -3.11 -4.11 8.45
CA GLU A 75 -3.61 -5.49 8.41
C GLU A 75 -3.86 -5.96 6.97
N PHE A 76 -4.59 -5.17 6.18
CA PHE A 76 -4.91 -5.53 4.80
C PHE A 76 -3.65 -5.60 3.92
N SER A 77 -2.68 -4.69 4.11
CA SER A 77 -1.41 -4.70 3.38
C SER A 77 -0.54 -5.90 3.76
N GLY A 78 -0.58 -6.33 5.02
CA GLY A 78 0.09 -7.54 5.49
C GLY A 78 -0.47 -8.81 4.85
N ASP A 79 -1.79 -8.93 4.79
CA ASP A 79 -2.48 -10.03 4.09
C ASP A 79 -2.13 -10.02 2.60
N LEU A 80 -2.26 -8.86 1.96
CA LEU A 80 -1.98 -8.66 0.55
C LEU A 80 -0.53 -9.01 0.18
N ALA A 81 0.43 -8.58 1.02
CA ALA A 81 1.85 -8.91 0.84
C ALA A 81 2.09 -10.43 0.92
N SER A 82 1.37 -11.12 1.80
CA SER A 82 1.47 -12.57 1.94
C SER A 82 0.91 -13.30 0.72
N PHE A 83 -0.19 -12.81 0.14
CA PHE A 83 -0.78 -13.38 -1.07
C PHE A 83 0.01 -13.06 -2.35
N LEU A 84 0.57 -11.86 -2.48
CA LEU A 84 1.33 -11.45 -3.66
C LEU A 84 2.82 -11.83 -3.61
N GLY A 85 3.36 -12.07 -2.40
CA GLY A 85 4.78 -12.30 -2.17
C GLY A 85 5.63 -11.02 -2.16
N THR A 86 5.02 -9.86 -2.35
CA THR A 86 5.65 -8.53 -2.32
C THR A 86 4.73 -7.54 -1.63
N ALA A 87 5.28 -6.66 -0.80
CA ALA A 87 4.50 -5.61 -0.15
C ALA A 87 3.95 -4.60 -1.17
N PRO A 88 2.69 -4.14 -1.01
CA PRO A 88 2.15 -3.05 -1.81
C PRO A 88 2.81 -1.71 -1.42
N GLU A 89 2.77 -0.74 -2.33
CA GLU A 89 3.06 0.65 -1.98
C GLU A 89 1.88 1.26 -1.24
N ILE A 90 2.14 2.00 -0.16
CA ILE A 90 1.09 2.60 0.66
C ILE A 90 1.03 4.10 0.39
N PHE A 91 -0.16 4.60 0.04
CA PHE A 91 -0.44 6.03 0.01
C PHE A 91 -1.24 6.44 1.25
N PRO A 92 -0.58 7.04 2.27
CA PRO A 92 -1.23 7.27 3.55
C PRO A 92 -2.10 8.54 3.54
N ALA A 93 -3.06 8.58 4.45
CA ALA A 93 -3.87 9.77 4.75
C ALA A 93 -3.28 10.53 5.94
N TRP A 94 -3.47 11.84 5.95
CA TRP A 94 -3.26 12.66 7.14
C TRP A 94 -4.34 12.41 8.20
N GLU A 95 -3.93 12.18 9.44
CA GLU A 95 -4.83 12.18 10.61
C GLU A 95 -4.99 13.60 11.18
N THR A 96 -3.92 14.38 11.13
CA THR A 96 -3.88 15.80 11.49
C THR A 96 -3.44 16.63 10.29
N LEU A 97 -3.87 17.89 10.19
CA LEU A 97 -3.41 18.76 9.11
C LEU A 97 -1.88 18.81 9.09
N PRO A 98 -1.23 18.60 7.93
CA PRO A 98 0.22 18.64 7.83
C PRO A 98 0.74 19.98 8.32
N ASN A 99 1.76 19.96 9.18
CA ASN A 99 2.50 21.17 9.48
C ASN A 99 3.38 21.50 8.25
N GLU A 100 3.42 22.76 7.83
CA GLU A 100 4.05 23.18 6.58
C GLU A 100 5.58 22.93 6.52
N HIS A 101 6.21 22.49 7.61
CA HIS A 101 7.66 22.44 7.79
C HIS A 101 8.19 21.09 8.30
N ASP A 102 7.34 20.07 8.45
CA ASP A 102 7.79 18.78 8.97
C ASP A 102 8.11 17.81 7.82
N VAL A 103 9.35 17.86 7.35
CA VAL A 103 9.87 16.93 6.33
C VAL A 103 10.13 15.53 6.91
N ALA A 104 10.20 15.38 8.24
CA ALA A 104 10.38 14.10 8.91
C ALA A 104 9.05 13.34 9.07
N ASP A 105 7.91 13.97 8.78
CA ASP A 105 6.59 13.32 8.79
C ASP A 105 6.55 12.15 7.80
N SER A 106 6.43 10.94 8.34
CA SER A 106 6.36 9.70 7.56
C SER A 106 5.15 9.66 6.62
N VAL A 107 4.05 10.33 6.96
CA VAL A 107 2.86 10.42 6.09
C VAL A 107 3.16 11.30 4.89
N PHE A 108 3.80 12.45 5.11
CA PHE A 108 4.25 13.32 4.02
C PHE A 108 5.23 12.58 3.10
N GLY A 109 6.26 11.96 3.67
CA GLY A 109 7.25 11.16 2.94
C GLY A 109 6.63 10.02 2.14
N GLY A 110 5.73 9.25 2.75
CA GLY A 110 5.02 8.15 2.09
C GLY A 110 4.16 8.60 0.91
N ARG A 111 3.42 9.70 1.05
CA ARG A 111 2.65 10.28 -0.06
C ARG A 111 3.55 10.73 -1.20
N LEU A 112 4.64 11.42 -0.88
CA LEU A 112 5.59 11.93 -1.87
C LEU A 112 6.28 10.79 -2.63
N ARG A 113 6.63 9.70 -1.94
CA ARG A 113 7.22 8.49 -2.53
C ARG A 113 6.34 7.90 -3.64
N VAL A 114 5.08 7.59 -3.33
CA VAL A 114 4.14 7.04 -4.30
C VAL A 114 3.97 8.00 -5.48
N LEU A 115 3.79 9.29 -5.20
CA LEU A 115 3.65 10.30 -6.24
C LEU A 115 4.88 10.39 -7.16
N ASN A 116 6.09 10.28 -6.61
CA ASN A 116 7.34 10.34 -7.37
C ASN A 116 7.56 9.08 -8.22
N GLN A 117 7.24 7.90 -7.69
CA GLN A 117 7.20 6.65 -8.47
C GLN A 117 6.23 6.77 -9.65
N LEU A 118 5.03 7.32 -9.42
CA LEU A 118 4.05 7.58 -10.48
C LEU A 118 4.55 8.59 -11.53
N MET A 119 5.38 9.57 -11.14
CA MET A 119 5.97 10.56 -12.05
C MET A 119 7.10 10.00 -12.91
N GLN A 120 8.02 9.22 -12.32
CA GLN A 120 9.16 8.64 -13.04
C GLN A 120 8.73 7.72 -14.18
N THR A 121 7.58 7.08 -14.01
CA THR A 121 7.10 6.09 -14.95
C THR A 121 6.45 6.69 -16.22
N GLU A 122 6.14 8.00 -16.23
CA GLU A 122 5.85 8.72 -17.48
C GLU A 122 7.05 8.67 -18.47
N GLN A 123 8.25 8.43 -17.95
CA GLN A 123 9.49 8.41 -18.73
C GLN A 123 9.98 6.98 -19.04
N ASN A 124 9.48 5.95 -18.33
CA ASN A 124 9.83 4.55 -18.52
C ASN A 124 8.70 3.62 -18.03
N THR A 125 7.94 2.97 -18.92
CA THR A 125 6.69 2.25 -18.59
C THR A 125 6.85 1.00 -17.70
N ASP A 126 8.07 0.48 -17.53
CA ASP A 126 8.32 -0.78 -16.81
C ASP A 126 8.46 -0.62 -15.28
N SER A 127 8.33 0.60 -14.73
CA SER A 127 8.62 0.90 -13.32
C SER A 127 7.42 1.39 -12.48
N HIS A 128 6.16 1.12 -12.89
CA HIS A 128 4.99 1.52 -12.09
C HIS A 128 4.89 0.65 -10.83
N PRO A 129 4.52 1.21 -9.66
CA PRO A 129 4.08 0.38 -8.55
C PRO A 129 2.85 -0.42 -8.99
N GLN A 130 2.98 -1.74 -9.02
CA GLN A 130 1.92 -2.62 -9.53
C GLN A 130 0.67 -2.57 -8.66
N VAL A 131 0.85 -2.38 -7.35
CA VAL A 131 -0.25 -2.33 -6.38
C VAL A 131 -0.01 -1.18 -5.39
N ILE A 132 -0.97 -0.27 -5.33
CA ILE A 132 -1.02 0.81 -4.35
C ILE A 132 -2.22 0.57 -3.43
N VAL A 133 -2.00 0.61 -2.12
CA VAL A 133 -3.05 0.57 -1.10
C VAL A 133 -3.22 1.95 -0.49
N THR A 134 -4.47 2.40 -0.38
CA THR A 134 -4.82 3.70 0.19
C THR A 134 -6.13 3.60 0.97
N SER A 135 -6.43 4.62 1.77
CA SER A 135 -7.75 4.80 2.37
C SER A 135 -8.59 5.81 1.59
N PHE A 136 -9.92 5.77 1.74
CA PHE A 136 -10.82 6.74 1.12
C PHE A 136 -10.55 8.18 1.60
N PRO A 137 -10.31 8.45 2.90
CA PRO A 137 -9.88 9.78 3.35
C PRO A 137 -8.63 10.32 2.64
N ALA A 138 -7.67 9.47 2.27
CA ALA A 138 -6.47 9.90 1.56
C ALA A 138 -6.80 10.44 0.14
N LEU A 139 -7.83 9.89 -0.53
CA LEU A 139 -8.27 10.32 -1.85
C LEU A 139 -8.96 11.69 -1.82
N LEU A 140 -9.56 12.04 -0.68
CA LEU A 140 -10.15 13.37 -0.45
C LEU A 140 -9.07 14.45 -0.27
N GLN A 141 -7.84 14.06 0.08
CA GLN A 141 -6.76 14.98 0.39
C GLN A 141 -6.00 15.39 -0.88
N PRO A 142 -5.74 16.70 -1.08
CA PRO A 142 -4.99 17.18 -2.23
C PRO A 142 -3.53 16.69 -2.22
N VAL A 143 -2.92 16.68 -3.41
CA VAL A 143 -1.50 16.48 -3.62
C VAL A 143 -0.89 17.66 -4.39
N PRO A 144 0.41 17.93 -4.25
CA PRO A 144 1.06 18.94 -5.07
C PRO A 144 1.04 18.51 -6.54
N SER A 145 0.75 19.46 -7.44
CA SER A 145 0.65 19.16 -8.87
C SER A 145 1.93 18.54 -9.42
N ARG A 146 1.80 17.74 -10.49
CA ARG A 146 2.96 17.17 -11.20
C ARG A 146 3.99 18.24 -11.57
N GLN A 147 3.52 19.42 -12.02
CA GLN A 147 4.40 20.54 -12.34
C GLN A 147 5.20 21.02 -11.13
N LYS A 148 4.54 21.27 -9.98
CA LYS A 148 5.22 21.71 -8.76
C LYS A 148 6.24 20.70 -8.28
N ARG A 149 5.91 19.40 -8.35
CA ARG A 149 6.84 18.33 -7.98
C ARG A 149 8.06 18.31 -8.91
N ARG A 150 7.88 18.44 -10.23
CA ARG A 150 8.99 18.57 -11.20
C ARG A 150 9.89 19.77 -10.91
N GLU A 151 9.32 20.94 -10.66
CA GLU A 151 10.06 22.16 -10.33
C GLU A 151 10.81 22.06 -8.99
N ALA A 152 10.28 21.28 -8.06
CA ALA A 152 10.89 20.98 -6.76
C ALA A 152 11.90 19.81 -6.80
N THR A 153 12.06 19.14 -7.94
CA THR A 153 12.97 18.01 -8.11
C THR A 153 14.33 18.48 -8.61
N ARG A 154 15.40 18.08 -7.93
CA ARG A 154 16.77 18.17 -8.43
C ARG A 154 17.30 16.78 -8.74
N THR A 155 17.66 16.56 -9.99
CA THR A 155 18.35 15.33 -10.41
C THR A 155 19.85 15.49 -10.24
N ILE A 156 20.49 14.49 -9.62
CA ILE A 156 21.94 14.42 -9.43
C ILE A 156 22.45 13.13 -10.08
N ARG A 157 23.46 13.23 -10.93
CA ARG A 157 24.10 12.12 -11.63
C ARG A 157 25.57 12.00 -11.25
N VAL A 158 26.09 10.79 -11.37
CA VAL A 158 27.54 10.57 -11.34
C VAL A 158 28.19 11.36 -12.48
N GLY A 159 29.23 12.13 -12.15
CA GLY A 159 29.92 13.05 -13.06
C GLY A 159 29.34 14.47 -13.13
N ASP A 160 28.26 14.78 -12.40
CA ASP A 160 27.78 16.16 -12.30
C ASP A 160 28.74 17.03 -11.46
N GLU A 161 28.93 18.30 -11.83
CA GLU A 161 29.62 19.30 -11.01
C GLU A 161 28.60 20.05 -10.13
N ILE A 162 28.72 19.93 -8.80
CA ILE A 162 27.82 20.54 -7.82
C ILE A 162 28.65 21.26 -6.75
N GLU A 163 28.49 22.58 -6.66
CA GLU A 163 28.99 23.35 -5.52
C GLU A 163 28.24 22.95 -4.24
N THR A 164 28.97 22.38 -3.27
CA THR A 164 28.35 21.81 -2.07
C THR A 164 27.70 22.84 -1.16
N ASP A 165 28.27 24.05 -1.04
CA ASP A 165 27.76 25.09 -0.15
C ASP A 165 26.37 25.61 -0.58
N PRO A 166 26.15 26.03 -1.85
CA PRO A 166 24.82 26.33 -2.36
C PRO A 166 23.84 25.16 -2.25
N PHE A 167 24.32 23.93 -2.46
CA PHE A 167 23.47 22.74 -2.37
C PHE A 167 22.99 22.49 -0.93
N MET A 168 23.88 22.59 0.06
CA MET A 168 23.51 22.49 1.47
C MET A 168 22.57 23.62 1.92
N ASN A 169 22.78 24.85 1.46
CA ASN A 169 21.87 25.96 1.75
C ASN A 169 20.47 25.69 1.19
N TRP A 170 20.38 25.13 -0.02
CA TRP A 170 19.11 24.74 -0.63
C TRP A 170 18.38 23.66 0.17
N LEU A 171 19.11 22.68 0.76
CA LEU A 171 18.54 21.68 1.67
C LEU A 171 17.95 22.35 2.93
N ILE A 172 18.73 23.22 3.59
CA ILE A 172 18.32 23.93 4.80
C ILE A 172 17.09 24.81 4.55
N GLU A 173 17.07 25.54 3.43
CA GLU A 173 15.92 26.37 3.01
C GLU A 173 14.63 25.55 2.81
N ARG A 174 14.75 24.23 2.62
CA ARG A 174 13.64 23.28 2.42
C ARG A 174 13.31 22.46 3.65
N GLY A 175 13.84 22.85 4.80
CA GLY A 175 13.49 22.25 6.09
C GLY A 175 14.37 21.07 6.49
N PHE A 176 15.44 20.78 5.76
CA PHE A 176 16.38 19.74 6.19
C PHE A 176 17.22 20.20 7.38
N GLU A 177 17.44 19.29 8.31
CA GLU A 177 18.31 19.50 9.45
C GLU A 177 19.74 19.03 9.15
N ARG A 178 20.72 19.90 9.40
CA ARG A 178 22.13 19.52 9.31
C ARG A 178 22.56 18.85 10.60
N THR A 179 22.93 17.57 10.52
CA THR A 179 23.38 16.78 11.67
C THR A 179 24.84 16.32 11.49
N THR A 180 25.39 15.70 12.54
CA THR A 180 26.72 15.08 12.51
C THR A 180 26.70 13.65 11.99
N ALA A 181 25.54 13.01 11.99
CA ALA A 181 25.28 11.71 11.39
C ALA A 181 23.78 11.65 11.19
N ILE A 182 23.34 11.15 10.03
CA ILE A 182 21.91 11.04 9.76
C ILE A 182 21.35 9.78 10.42
N GLU A 183 20.15 9.90 10.97
CA GLU A 183 19.37 8.81 11.55
C GLU A 183 17.94 8.82 10.99
N LEU A 184 17.37 10.01 10.75
CA LEU A 184 15.97 10.18 10.37
C LEU A 184 15.79 10.85 9.00
N PRO A 185 14.65 10.61 8.31
CA PRO A 185 14.28 11.37 7.12
C PRO A 185 14.22 12.88 7.40
N GLY A 186 14.66 13.69 6.45
CA GLY A 186 14.79 15.14 6.60
C GLY A 186 16.15 15.59 7.13
N GLU A 187 17.08 14.68 7.39
CA GLU A 187 18.43 15.01 7.85
C GLU A 187 19.47 14.93 6.73
N PHE A 188 20.53 15.73 6.85
CA PHE A 188 21.74 15.57 6.04
C PHE A 188 23.00 15.82 6.87
N SER A 189 24.11 15.20 6.46
CA SER A 189 25.41 15.41 7.08
C SER A 189 26.50 15.57 6.01
N MET A 190 27.51 16.40 6.30
CA MET A 190 28.63 16.65 5.39
C MET A 190 29.96 16.44 6.11
N HIS A 191 30.77 15.52 5.60
CA HIS A 191 32.07 15.15 6.15
C HIS A 191 33.14 15.08 5.05
N GLY A 192 33.96 16.14 4.95
CA GLY A 192 34.93 16.26 3.87
C GLY A 192 34.22 16.33 2.52
N GLY A 193 34.49 15.37 1.64
CA GLY A 193 33.82 15.24 0.34
C GLY A 193 32.64 14.26 0.34
N ILE A 194 32.02 13.97 1.48
CA ILE A 194 30.90 13.02 1.56
C ILE A 194 29.68 13.73 2.12
N LEU A 195 28.58 13.69 1.36
CA LEU A 195 27.27 14.18 1.75
C LEU A 195 26.31 13.02 1.90
N ASP A 196 25.81 12.83 3.12
CA ASP A 196 24.73 11.89 3.39
C ASP A 196 23.41 12.66 3.49
N ILE A 197 22.36 12.15 2.85
CA ILE A 197 21.03 12.76 2.81
C ILE A 197 19.99 11.68 3.02
N PHE A 198 19.08 11.88 3.97
CA PHE A 198 17.90 11.03 4.12
C PHE A 198 16.67 11.77 3.59
N SER A 199 16.27 11.50 2.34
CA SER A 199 15.09 12.13 1.75
C SER A 199 13.79 11.59 2.37
N PRO A 200 12.76 12.42 2.62
CA PRO A 200 11.47 11.99 3.17
C PRO A 200 10.77 10.89 2.35
N ASP A 201 10.91 10.93 1.04
CA ASP A 201 10.32 9.98 0.10
C ASP A 201 11.17 8.72 -0.12
N ALA A 202 12.40 8.67 0.39
CA ALA A 202 13.27 7.52 0.25
C ALA A 202 13.03 6.47 1.35
N SER A 203 13.26 5.19 1.02
CA SER A 203 13.29 4.10 2.00
C SER A 203 14.67 3.92 2.65
N LEU A 204 15.73 4.34 1.95
CA LEU A 204 17.11 4.29 2.41
C LEU A 204 17.79 5.64 2.16
N PRO A 205 18.69 6.08 3.05
CA PRO A 205 19.48 7.28 2.81
C PRO A 205 20.46 7.11 1.65
N ILE A 206 20.88 8.24 1.11
CA ILE A 206 21.79 8.33 -0.02
C ILE A 206 23.09 8.99 0.44
N ARG A 207 24.21 8.39 0.06
CA ARG A 207 25.56 8.93 0.18
C ARG A 207 26.05 9.39 -1.18
N ILE A 208 26.49 10.64 -1.25
CA ILE A 208 27.11 11.25 -2.43
C ILE A 208 28.56 11.53 -2.08
N GLU A 209 29.48 10.91 -2.81
CA GLU A 209 30.93 11.12 -2.69
C GLU A 209 31.37 12.11 -3.76
N PHE A 210 32.15 13.11 -3.38
CA PHE A 210 32.65 14.19 -4.22
C PHE A 210 34.18 14.17 -4.33
N PHE A 211 34.67 14.45 -5.53
CA PHE A 211 36.07 14.77 -5.79
C PHE A 211 36.19 16.24 -6.24
N GLY A 212 36.50 17.13 -5.29
CA GLY A 212 36.30 18.57 -5.50
C GLY A 212 34.82 18.87 -5.54
N ASP A 213 34.34 19.39 -6.67
CA ASP A 213 32.90 19.66 -6.90
C ASP A 213 32.24 18.58 -7.78
N GLU A 214 32.99 17.60 -8.28
CA GLU A 214 32.46 16.52 -9.14
C GLU A 214 31.89 15.38 -8.30
N VAL A 215 30.67 14.92 -8.64
CA VAL A 215 30.04 13.73 -8.04
C VAL A 215 30.74 12.47 -8.52
N GLU A 216 31.55 11.86 -7.66
CA GLU A 216 32.32 10.64 -7.97
C GLU A 216 31.46 9.38 -7.84
N SER A 217 30.61 9.28 -6.81
CA SER A 217 29.72 8.13 -6.65
C SER A 217 28.45 8.46 -5.87
N ILE A 218 27.37 7.72 -6.16
CA ILE A 218 26.10 7.81 -5.44
C ILE A 218 25.71 6.42 -4.96
N ARG A 219 25.37 6.28 -3.68
CA ARG A 219 25.08 4.99 -3.04
C ARG A 219 23.92 5.08 -2.09
N GLN A 220 23.03 4.09 -2.10
CA GLN A 220 22.11 3.86 -1.00
C GLN A 220 22.80 3.05 0.09
N PHE A 221 22.56 3.38 1.35
CA PHE A 221 23.16 2.68 2.48
C PHE A 221 22.16 2.46 3.61
N ASP A 222 22.44 1.47 4.44
CA ASP A 222 21.66 1.17 5.63
C ASP A 222 22.13 2.07 6.78
N VAL A 223 21.21 2.81 7.39
CA VAL A 223 21.53 3.84 8.39
C VAL A 223 22.15 3.27 9.66
N GLU A 224 21.75 2.06 10.08
CA GLU A 224 22.23 1.42 11.30
C GLU A 224 23.62 0.81 11.13
N THR A 225 23.81 0.06 10.04
CA THR A 225 25.06 -0.66 9.77
C THR A 225 26.07 0.17 9.01
N GLN A 226 25.65 1.30 8.43
CA GLN A 226 26.44 2.20 7.58
C GLN A 226 27.01 1.50 6.34
N ARG A 227 26.38 0.40 5.90
CA ARG A 227 26.82 -0.40 4.75
C ARG A 227 26.07 -0.01 3.50
N THR A 228 26.79 0.08 2.39
CA THR A 228 26.19 0.23 1.07
C THR A 228 25.24 -0.93 0.78
N VAL A 229 24.03 -0.59 0.37
CA VAL A 229 22.99 -1.51 -0.09
C VAL A 229 23.00 -1.58 -1.62
N ALA A 230 23.08 -0.42 -2.29
CA ALA A 230 23.06 -0.33 -3.74
C ALA A 230 23.89 0.87 -4.25
N THR A 231 24.37 0.77 -5.49
CA THR A 231 25.02 1.88 -6.22
C THR A 231 24.04 2.47 -7.22
N CYS A 232 24.04 3.79 -7.39
CA CYS A 232 23.14 4.52 -8.26
C CYS A 232 23.93 5.37 -9.26
N GLU A 233 23.51 5.40 -10.52
CA GLU A 233 24.05 6.32 -11.53
C GLU A 233 23.41 7.72 -11.44
N GLN A 234 22.19 7.78 -10.90
CA GLN A 234 21.39 8.98 -10.77
C GLN A 234 20.44 8.85 -9.57
N ILE A 235 20.13 9.97 -8.92
CA ILE A 235 19.03 10.13 -7.98
C ILE A 235 18.21 11.38 -8.31
N ASP A 236 16.95 11.39 -7.88
CA ASP A 236 16.08 12.57 -7.90
C ASP A 236 15.74 12.95 -6.45
N LEU A 237 16.05 14.19 -6.05
CA LEU A 237 15.70 14.75 -4.76
C LEU A 237 14.53 15.72 -4.92
N THR A 238 13.35 15.31 -4.47
CA THR A 238 12.12 16.12 -4.57
C THR A 238 11.85 16.78 -3.24
N LEU A 239 12.14 18.07 -3.15
CA LEU A 239 12.00 18.81 -1.89
C LEU A 239 10.92 19.89 -2.02
N ILE A 240 9.72 19.52 -1.58
CA ILE A 240 8.52 20.33 -1.68
C ILE A 240 7.94 20.57 -0.29
N SER A 241 7.45 21.78 -0.03
CA SER A 241 6.68 22.03 1.19
C SER A 241 5.34 21.29 1.13
N PRO A 242 4.87 20.69 2.24
CA PRO A 242 3.54 20.08 2.32
C PRO A 242 2.44 21.00 1.80
N VAL A 243 1.47 20.44 1.08
CA VAL A 243 0.30 21.20 0.62
C VAL A 243 -0.56 21.53 1.83
N SER A 244 -0.59 22.80 2.21
CA SER A 244 -1.46 23.30 3.28
C SER A 244 -2.92 23.32 2.83
N ALA A 245 -3.80 22.64 3.57
CA ALA A 245 -5.25 22.72 3.35
C ALA A 245 -5.83 24.10 3.78
N ALA A 246 -5.08 24.91 4.54
CA ALA A 246 -5.50 26.27 4.88
C ALA A 246 -4.32 27.12 5.35
N ALA A 247 -3.85 28.04 4.50
CA ALA A 247 -3.18 29.23 5.04
C ALA A 247 -4.27 30.23 5.47
N PRO A 248 -4.42 30.57 6.77
CA PRO A 248 -5.16 31.76 7.15
C PRO A 248 -4.44 32.97 6.54
N HIS A 249 -5.19 33.86 5.90
CA HIS A 249 -4.69 35.14 5.44
C HIS A 249 -3.95 35.85 6.58
N SER A 250 -2.62 35.92 6.50
CA SER A 250 -1.85 36.81 7.36
C SER A 250 -2.16 38.24 6.92
N PRO A 251 -2.67 39.13 7.79
CA PRO A 251 -3.20 40.44 7.40
C PRO A 251 -2.14 41.44 6.89
N HIS A 252 -0.87 41.03 6.79
CA HIS A 252 0.26 41.89 6.41
C HIS A 252 0.98 41.48 5.11
N ARG A 253 0.48 40.51 4.33
CA ARG A 253 1.08 40.24 3.00
C ARG A 253 0.41 41.14 1.94
N PRO A 254 1.16 42.00 1.24
CA PRO A 254 0.58 42.84 0.19
C PRO A 254 -0.07 41.96 -0.89
N GLN A 255 -1.26 42.36 -1.32
CA GLN A 255 -2.01 41.72 -2.42
C GLN A 255 -1.29 41.96 -3.74
N THR A 256 -0.20 41.25 -4.00
CA THR A 256 0.19 40.97 -5.38
C THR A 256 -0.83 39.96 -5.91
N ARG A 257 -1.48 40.31 -7.01
CA ARG A 257 -2.27 39.38 -7.83
C ARG A 257 -1.29 38.42 -8.51
N ASP A 258 -0.65 37.56 -7.73
CA ASP A 258 0.10 36.45 -8.28
C ASP A 258 -0.86 35.28 -8.48
N LEU A 259 -0.85 34.77 -9.70
CA LEU A 259 -1.67 33.67 -10.21
C LEU A 259 -1.27 32.31 -9.59
N ASP A 260 -0.58 32.30 -8.45
CA ASP A 260 -0.09 31.12 -7.71
C ASP A 260 -1.17 30.44 -6.84
N GLN A 261 -2.44 30.67 -7.18
CA GLN A 261 -3.57 29.92 -6.64
C GLN A 261 -3.43 28.43 -7.01
N THR A 262 -2.91 27.65 -6.06
CA THR A 262 -3.53 26.39 -5.62
C THR A 262 -3.97 25.40 -6.72
N ALA A 263 -3.14 25.10 -7.71
CA ALA A 263 -3.31 23.87 -8.48
C ALA A 263 -2.88 22.68 -7.60
N SER A 264 -3.78 22.23 -6.72
CA SER A 264 -3.69 20.94 -6.06
C SER A 264 -4.41 19.90 -6.91
N GLU A 265 -3.77 18.76 -7.11
CA GLU A 265 -4.33 17.61 -7.83
C GLU A 265 -4.86 16.57 -6.83
N SER A 266 -5.60 15.59 -7.31
CA SER A 266 -5.90 14.35 -6.58
C SER A 266 -4.83 13.29 -6.87
N LEU A 267 -4.69 12.29 -5.98
CA LEU A 267 -3.96 11.06 -6.32
C LEU A 267 -4.50 10.44 -7.61
N LEU A 268 -5.82 10.46 -7.81
CA LEU A 268 -6.48 9.88 -8.99
C LEU A 268 -6.03 10.56 -10.29
N ASP A 269 -5.81 11.88 -10.26
CA ASP A 269 -5.29 12.64 -11.41
C ASP A 269 -3.81 12.27 -11.71
N ASN A 270 -3.15 11.57 -10.79
CA ASN A 270 -1.76 11.17 -10.88
C ASN A 270 -1.56 9.69 -11.30
N LEU A 271 -2.63 8.91 -11.46
CA LEU A 271 -2.53 7.51 -11.87
C LEU A 271 -2.31 7.34 -13.39
N PRO A 272 -1.69 6.24 -13.84
CA PRO A 272 -1.71 5.80 -15.23
C PRO A 272 -3.13 5.55 -15.73
N ALA A 273 -3.39 5.80 -17.02
CA ALA A 273 -4.74 5.70 -17.58
C ALA A 273 -5.31 4.27 -17.58
N GLU A 274 -4.43 3.27 -17.58
CA GLU A 274 -4.75 1.85 -17.54
C GLU A 274 -5.02 1.31 -16.13
N THR A 275 -4.87 2.13 -15.09
CA THR A 275 -5.05 1.70 -13.70
C THR A 275 -6.46 1.16 -13.45
N CYS A 276 -6.54 0.06 -12.72
CA CYS A 276 -7.80 -0.48 -12.20
C CYS A 276 -7.99 -0.07 -10.74
N ILE A 277 -9.19 0.32 -10.35
CA ILE A 277 -9.52 0.66 -8.95
C ILE A 277 -10.29 -0.48 -8.30
N VAL A 278 -9.80 -0.98 -7.17
CA VAL A 278 -10.49 -1.93 -6.30
C VAL A 278 -11.08 -1.14 -5.13
N LEU A 279 -12.41 -1.10 -5.03
CA LEU A 279 -13.16 -0.39 -3.99
C LEU A 279 -13.66 -1.41 -2.96
N ILE A 280 -13.05 -1.43 -1.77
CA ILE A 280 -13.45 -2.35 -0.70
C ILE A 280 -14.62 -1.73 0.06
N GLU A 281 -15.76 -2.42 0.11
CA GLU A 281 -16.98 -1.99 0.82
C GLU A 281 -17.40 -0.56 0.41
N LEU A 282 -17.82 -0.39 -0.84
CA LEU A 282 -18.15 0.93 -1.42
C LEU A 282 -19.13 1.78 -0.57
N PRO A 283 -20.23 1.24 0.00
CA PRO A 283 -21.10 2.02 0.89
C PRO A 283 -20.34 2.59 2.10
N GLU A 284 -19.46 1.79 2.69
CA GLU A 284 -18.61 2.14 3.83
C GLU A 284 -17.55 3.17 3.44
N LEU A 285 -16.95 3.09 2.24
CA LEU A 285 -16.06 4.14 1.69
C LEU A 285 -16.77 5.50 1.70
N ILE A 286 -17.98 5.54 1.13
CA ILE A 286 -18.77 6.76 0.98
C ILE A 286 -19.13 7.34 2.35
N ASP A 287 -19.57 6.48 3.27
CA ASP A 287 -19.98 6.92 4.61
C ASP A 287 -18.79 7.36 5.46
N GLU A 288 -17.65 6.67 5.38
CA GLU A 288 -16.44 7.09 6.09
C GLU A 288 -15.89 8.40 5.53
N GLY A 289 -15.95 8.60 4.22
CA GLY A 289 -15.58 9.88 3.59
C GLY A 289 -16.43 11.05 4.10
N LYS A 290 -17.75 10.86 4.26
CA LYS A 290 -18.62 11.89 4.86
C LYS A 290 -18.23 12.16 6.31
N ARG A 291 -18.09 11.10 7.13
CA ARG A 291 -17.70 11.23 8.54
C ARG A 291 -16.35 11.92 8.72
N TYR A 292 -15.39 11.61 7.85
CA TYR A 292 -14.07 12.24 7.85
C TYR A 292 -14.19 13.75 7.63
N LEU A 293 -14.92 14.18 6.60
CA LEU A 293 -15.12 15.61 6.32
C LEU A 293 -15.91 16.33 7.42
N ASP A 294 -16.93 15.67 8.00
CA ASP A 294 -17.77 16.24 9.06
C ASP A 294 -17.00 16.43 10.39
N ARG A 295 -15.92 15.66 10.62
CA ARG A 295 -15.06 15.79 11.81
C ARG A 295 -14.08 16.97 11.72
N LEU A 296 -13.80 17.48 10.52
CA LEU A 296 -12.81 18.55 10.32
C LEU A 296 -13.41 19.92 10.64
N GLU A 297 -12.69 20.73 11.43
CA GLU A 297 -13.09 22.12 11.71
C GLU A 297 -13.15 22.99 10.44
N ASN A 298 -12.30 22.70 9.46
CA ASN A 298 -12.24 23.42 8.18
C ASN A 298 -11.82 22.49 7.02
N PRO A 299 -12.77 21.91 6.26
CA PRO A 299 -12.47 21.01 5.14
C PRO A 299 -12.09 21.74 3.84
N ARG A 300 -11.80 23.05 3.88
CA ARG A 300 -11.35 23.80 2.69
C ARG A 300 -10.08 23.17 2.13
N GLY A 301 -9.99 23.11 0.80
CA GLY A 301 -8.86 22.49 0.10
C GLY A 301 -8.97 20.97 -0.12
N LEU A 302 -9.92 20.28 0.54
CA LEU A 302 -10.19 18.87 0.31
C LEU A 302 -11.24 18.67 -0.79
N PHE A 303 -11.18 17.52 -1.45
CA PHE A 303 -12.21 17.08 -2.40
C PHE A 303 -13.44 16.55 -1.67
N SER A 304 -14.62 16.76 -2.25
CA SER A 304 -15.85 16.18 -1.74
C SER A 304 -15.97 14.70 -2.12
N VAL A 305 -16.77 13.95 -1.37
CA VAL A 305 -17.07 12.54 -1.70
C VAL A 305 -17.63 12.40 -3.13
N PRO A 306 -18.62 13.20 -3.58
CA PRO A 306 -19.11 13.09 -4.96
C PRO A 306 -18.05 13.40 -6.03
N ALA A 307 -17.19 14.40 -5.79
CA ALA A 307 -16.13 14.77 -6.74
C ALA A 307 -15.08 13.66 -6.86
N THR A 308 -14.72 13.04 -5.73
CA THR A 308 -13.76 11.94 -5.67
C THR A 308 -14.32 10.69 -6.35
N MET A 309 -15.58 10.33 -6.05
CA MET A 309 -16.24 9.22 -6.73
C MET A 309 -16.37 9.44 -8.24
N SER A 310 -16.65 10.67 -8.66
CA SER A 310 -16.68 11.02 -10.09
C SER A 310 -15.32 10.89 -10.78
N ARG A 311 -14.19 10.93 -10.06
CA ARG A 311 -12.86 10.63 -10.62
C ARG A 311 -12.61 9.15 -10.71
N CYS A 312 -13.09 8.38 -9.73
CA CYS A 312 -12.97 6.92 -9.78
C CYS A 312 -13.66 6.33 -11.03
N THR A 313 -14.69 6.99 -11.58
CA THR A 313 -15.36 6.53 -12.81
C THR A 313 -14.55 6.71 -14.08
N ASP A 314 -13.42 7.43 -14.04
CA ASP A 314 -12.51 7.55 -15.18
C ASP A 314 -11.67 6.26 -15.38
N PHE A 315 -11.75 5.31 -14.44
CA PHE A 315 -11.00 4.06 -14.43
C PHE A 315 -11.93 2.84 -14.40
N PRO A 316 -11.54 1.69 -14.99
CA PRO A 316 -12.20 0.43 -14.70
C PRO A 316 -12.14 0.15 -13.19
N SER A 317 -13.24 -0.31 -12.62
CA SER A 317 -13.33 -0.50 -11.18
C SER A 317 -14.06 -1.78 -10.80
N VAL A 318 -13.61 -2.40 -9.70
CA VAL A 318 -14.30 -3.53 -9.09
C VAL A 318 -14.63 -3.21 -7.64
N THR A 319 -15.89 -3.41 -7.25
CA THR A 319 -16.28 -3.36 -5.83
C THR A 319 -16.14 -4.74 -5.23
N ILE A 320 -15.48 -4.85 -4.07
CA ILE A 320 -15.37 -6.09 -3.30
C ILE A 320 -16.06 -5.88 -1.95
N ALA A 321 -17.01 -6.75 -1.60
CA ALA A 321 -17.74 -6.64 -0.33
C ALA A 321 -18.14 -8.02 0.22
N PRO A 322 -18.43 -8.12 1.54
CA PRO A 322 -19.00 -9.35 2.10
C PRO A 322 -20.43 -9.63 1.59
N ILE A 323 -21.22 -8.57 1.40
CA ILE A 323 -22.62 -8.64 0.98
C ILE A 323 -22.79 -7.92 -0.34
N SER A 324 -23.52 -8.55 -1.27
CA SER A 324 -23.84 -7.97 -2.57
C SER A 324 -24.66 -6.68 -2.44
N ALA A 325 -24.21 -5.62 -3.09
CA ALA A 325 -25.07 -4.48 -3.40
C ALA A 325 -25.83 -4.77 -4.70
N GLU A 326 -27.09 -4.33 -4.81
CA GLU A 326 -27.83 -4.40 -6.08
C GLU A 326 -27.04 -3.68 -7.19
N SER A 327 -26.58 -4.43 -8.19
CA SER A 327 -25.80 -3.90 -9.31
C SER A 327 -26.24 -4.55 -10.63
N THR A 328 -26.17 -3.78 -11.72
CA THR A 328 -26.36 -4.28 -13.09
C THR A 328 -25.05 -4.68 -13.76
N GLU A 329 -23.93 -4.56 -13.04
CA GLU A 329 -22.59 -4.90 -13.52
C GLU A 329 -22.35 -6.41 -13.58
N ILE A 330 -21.24 -6.80 -14.21
CA ILE A 330 -20.80 -8.20 -14.19
C ILE A 330 -20.38 -8.54 -12.76
N SER A 331 -20.96 -9.60 -12.19
CA SER A 331 -20.74 -9.98 -10.80
C SER A 331 -20.12 -11.37 -10.64
N CYS A 332 -19.42 -11.55 -9.53
CA CYS A 332 -18.93 -12.83 -9.04
C CYS A 332 -19.33 -12.99 -7.57
N HIS A 333 -20.03 -14.07 -7.24
CA HIS A 333 -20.36 -14.42 -5.86
C HIS A 333 -19.35 -15.45 -5.34
N LEU A 334 -18.56 -15.07 -4.34
CA LEU A 334 -17.63 -15.97 -3.66
C LEU A 334 -18.38 -16.76 -2.59
N GLN A 335 -18.26 -18.08 -2.64
CA GLN A 335 -18.79 -18.97 -1.61
C GLN A 335 -17.78 -19.11 -0.47
N ILE A 336 -17.63 -18.03 0.30
CA ILE A 336 -16.70 -17.95 1.43
C ILE A 336 -17.47 -17.71 2.72
N GLU A 337 -17.06 -18.40 3.79
CA GLU A 337 -17.60 -18.22 5.14
C GLU A 337 -16.54 -17.57 6.03
N SER A 338 -16.96 -16.64 6.90
CA SER A 338 -16.11 -16.14 7.98
C SER A 338 -15.95 -17.24 9.03
N ILE A 339 -14.75 -17.33 9.61
CA ILE A 339 -14.52 -18.19 10.78
C ILE A 339 -14.52 -17.31 12.02
N GLU A 340 -15.19 -17.74 13.09
CA GLU A 340 -15.14 -17.06 14.37
C GLU A 340 -13.79 -17.30 15.06
N ARG A 341 -13.25 -16.28 15.73
CA ARG A 341 -12.00 -16.40 16.50
C ARG A 341 -12.14 -17.46 17.59
N PHE A 342 -11.09 -18.25 17.82
CA PHE A 342 -11.14 -19.29 18.84
C PHE A 342 -11.27 -18.66 20.23
N THR A 343 -12.14 -19.24 21.05
CA THR A 343 -12.43 -18.71 22.39
C THR A 343 -11.84 -19.56 23.50
N ARG A 344 -11.32 -20.74 23.18
CA ARG A 344 -10.79 -21.68 24.17
C ARG A 344 -9.31 -21.46 24.44
N ALA A 345 -8.84 -22.07 25.53
CA ALA A 345 -7.43 -22.05 25.88
C ALA A 345 -6.59 -22.77 24.83
N LYS A 346 -5.31 -22.36 24.66
CA LYS A 346 -4.37 -22.95 23.70
C LYS A 346 -4.27 -24.48 23.75
N SER A 347 -4.51 -25.09 24.91
CA SER A 347 -4.51 -26.56 25.09
C SER A 347 -5.67 -27.28 24.40
N GLU A 348 -6.75 -26.58 24.04
CA GLU A 348 -7.95 -27.12 23.39
C GLU A 348 -8.06 -26.70 21.92
N MET A 349 -7.07 -25.99 21.38
CA MET A 349 -7.09 -25.43 20.02
C MET A 349 -7.39 -26.49 18.94
N ILE A 350 -6.76 -27.67 19.01
CA ILE A 350 -6.97 -28.72 18.00
C ILE A 350 -8.39 -29.31 18.08
N GLU A 351 -8.96 -29.40 19.28
CA GLU A 351 -10.34 -29.85 19.47
C GLU A 351 -11.33 -28.81 18.92
N GLU A 352 -11.07 -27.52 19.16
CA GLU A 352 -11.88 -26.43 18.60
C GLU A 352 -11.80 -26.42 17.07
N LEU A 353 -10.59 -26.55 16.50
CA LEU A 353 -10.37 -26.68 15.06
C LEU A 353 -11.13 -27.87 14.47
N ALA A 354 -11.09 -29.03 15.13
CA ALA A 354 -11.85 -30.21 14.72
C ALA A 354 -13.37 -29.98 14.78
N SER A 355 -13.85 -29.09 15.65
CA SER A 355 -15.29 -28.80 15.79
C SER A 355 -15.83 -27.86 14.71
N ILE A 356 -14.99 -26.98 14.16
CA ILE A 356 -15.37 -26.01 13.11
C ILE A 356 -15.04 -26.47 11.69
N THR A 357 -14.29 -27.57 11.55
CA THR A 357 -13.89 -28.12 10.25
C THR A 357 -14.71 -29.36 9.88
N GLY A 358 -15.11 -29.45 8.62
CA GLY A 358 -15.78 -30.63 8.06
C GLY A 358 -14.82 -31.82 7.91
N PRO A 359 -15.34 -33.03 7.68
CA PRO A 359 -14.53 -34.25 7.54
C PRO A 359 -13.61 -34.26 6.31
N HIS A 360 -13.88 -33.41 5.32
CA HIS A 360 -13.10 -33.29 4.09
C HIS A 360 -12.30 -31.99 4.01
N ASP A 361 -12.45 -31.10 5.01
CA ASP A 361 -11.77 -29.81 4.97
C ASP A 361 -10.26 -29.99 5.14
N ARG A 362 -9.50 -29.28 4.31
CA ARG A 362 -8.07 -29.04 4.49
C ARG A 362 -7.91 -27.74 5.25
N VAL A 363 -6.92 -27.68 6.13
CA VAL A 363 -6.66 -26.50 6.95
C VAL A 363 -5.28 -25.96 6.62
N ILE A 364 -5.19 -24.67 6.40
CA ILE A 364 -3.93 -23.94 6.31
C ILE A 364 -3.87 -23.00 7.51
N VAL A 365 -2.82 -23.11 8.31
CA VAL A 365 -2.53 -22.16 9.39
C VAL A 365 -1.36 -21.29 8.96
N CYS A 366 -1.62 -19.99 8.88
CA CYS A 366 -0.66 -18.96 8.58
C CYS A 366 0.05 -18.55 9.87
N CYS A 367 1.36 -18.83 9.94
CA CYS A 367 2.18 -18.50 11.08
C CYS A 367 2.99 -17.24 10.80
N HIS A 368 2.95 -16.28 11.72
CA HIS A 368 3.60 -14.99 11.56
C HIS A 368 5.14 -15.07 11.46
N ASN A 369 5.77 -16.14 11.96
CA ASN A 369 7.20 -16.42 11.83
C ASN A 369 7.55 -17.91 11.98
N GLN A 370 8.82 -18.25 11.75
CA GLN A 370 9.33 -19.64 11.84
C GLN A 370 9.16 -20.25 13.24
N GLY A 371 9.32 -19.45 14.30
CA GLY A 371 9.25 -19.96 15.68
C GLY A 371 7.85 -20.45 16.06
N GLU A 372 6.80 -19.71 15.71
CA GLU A 372 5.42 -20.17 15.95
C GLU A 372 5.02 -21.30 15.00
N GLN A 373 5.57 -21.34 13.79
CA GLN A 373 5.40 -22.48 12.89
C GLN A 373 5.96 -23.78 13.51
N ASP A 374 7.21 -23.73 13.98
CA ASP A 374 7.87 -24.88 14.60
C ASP A 374 7.10 -25.37 15.84
N ARG A 375 6.64 -24.42 16.67
CA ARG A 375 5.83 -24.71 17.86
C ARG A 375 4.49 -25.35 17.51
N LEU A 376 3.79 -24.84 16.50
CA LEU A 376 2.51 -25.40 16.07
C LEU A 376 2.68 -26.81 15.49
N GLN A 377 3.75 -27.04 14.73
CA GLN A 377 4.06 -28.37 14.20
C GLN A 377 4.34 -29.38 15.31
N GLU A 378 5.01 -28.99 16.40
CA GLU A 378 5.20 -29.84 17.58
C GLU A 378 3.85 -30.20 18.23
N ILE A 379 2.96 -29.21 18.45
CA ILE A 379 1.62 -29.43 19.02
C ILE A 379 0.76 -30.36 18.13
N LEU A 380 0.83 -30.19 16.80
CA LEU A 380 0.13 -31.05 15.85
C LEU A 380 0.66 -32.48 15.87
N ALA A 381 1.98 -32.67 16.03
CA ALA A 381 2.61 -33.99 16.06
C ALA A 381 2.29 -34.78 17.34
N GLU A 382 2.03 -34.09 18.47
CA GLU A 382 1.64 -34.71 19.74
C GLU A 382 0.16 -35.12 19.80
N SER A 383 -0.68 -34.55 18.93
CA SER A 383 -2.12 -34.80 18.94
C SER A 383 -2.50 -36.06 18.16
N ALA A 384 -3.42 -36.84 18.73
CA ALA A 384 -3.96 -38.05 18.11
C ALA A 384 -5.19 -37.80 17.22
N LEU A 385 -5.62 -36.53 17.06
CA LEU A 385 -6.81 -36.19 16.28
C LEU A 385 -6.56 -36.29 14.77
N GLU A 386 -7.49 -36.90 14.03
CA GLU A 386 -7.36 -37.11 12.57
C GLU A 386 -7.24 -35.80 11.76
N ILE A 387 -7.72 -34.67 12.32
CA ILE A 387 -7.61 -33.35 11.67
C ILE A 387 -6.15 -32.95 11.43
N THR A 388 -5.23 -33.36 12.29
CA THR A 388 -3.80 -32.99 12.23
C THR A 388 -3.15 -33.34 10.89
N GLY A 389 -3.49 -34.50 10.32
CA GLY A 389 -3.00 -34.94 9.01
C GLY A 389 -3.53 -34.11 7.83
N ARG A 390 -4.50 -33.22 8.06
CA ARG A 390 -5.09 -32.30 7.07
C ARG A 390 -4.67 -30.85 7.30
N VAL A 391 -3.88 -30.57 8.34
CA VAL A 391 -3.34 -29.23 8.63
C VAL A 391 -2.01 -29.05 7.92
N THR A 392 -1.88 -27.98 7.16
CA THR A 392 -0.63 -27.49 6.60
C THR A 392 -0.31 -26.15 7.24
N THR A 393 0.96 -25.92 7.58
CA THR A 393 1.42 -24.63 8.11
C THR A 393 2.24 -23.90 7.06
N CYS A 394 2.10 -22.59 6.95
CA CYS A 394 2.96 -21.76 6.11
C CYS A 394 3.34 -20.47 6.85
N ILE A 395 4.39 -19.79 6.38
CA ILE A 395 4.78 -18.49 6.93
C ILE A 395 4.08 -17.39 6.14
N GLY A 396 3.48 -16.45 6.86
CA GLY A 396 2.83 -15.29 6.29
C GLY A 396 2.05 -14.51 7.34
N ASN A 397 1.32 -13.50 6.89
CA ASN A 397 0.35 -12.77 7.69
C ASN A 397 -1.06 -13.07 7.18
N LEU A 398 -2.01 -13.14 8.11
CA LEU A 398 -3.43 -13.22 7.84
C LEU A 398 -4.19 -12.62 9.02
N ALA A 399 -4.93 -11.53 8.81
CA ALA A 399 -5.62 -10.84 9.89
C ALA A 399 -6.88 -11.57 10.39
N LEU A 400 -7.62 -12.20 9.47
CA LEU A 400 -8.87 -12.91 9.77
C LEU A 400 -9.00 -14.17 8.91
N GLY A 401 -9.33 -15.29 9.54
CA GLY A 401 -9.54 -16.57 8.91
C GLY A 401 -10.85 -16.64 8.11
N PHE A 402 -10.87 -17.56 7.15
CA PHE A 402 -12.00 -17.76 6.26
C PHE A 402 -12.01 -19.18 5.69
N ARG A 403 -13.18 -19.60 5.17
CA ARG A 403 -13.37 -20.90 4.53
C ARG A 403 -13.83 -20.74 3.09
N ILE A 404 -13.08 -21.28 2.14
CA ILE A 404 -13.50 -21.43 0.74
C ILE A 404 -14.31 -22.72 0.62
N VAL A 405 -15.64 -22.60 0.64
CA VAL A 405 -16.57 -23.74 0.72
C VAL A 405 -16.41 -24.73 -0.45
N PRO A 406 -16.32 -24.29 -1.73
CA PRO A 406 -16.23 -25.21 -2.87
C PRO A 406 -14.95 -26.05 -2.89
N GLU A 407 -13.89 -25.55 -2.27
CA GLU A 407 -12.56 -26.16 -2.28
C GLU A 407 -12.30 -26.98 -0.99
N HIS A 408 -13.27 -27.04 -0.07
CA HIS A 408 -13.12 -27.63 1.25
C HIS A 408 -11.85 -27.13 1.94
N LEU A 409 -11.61 -25.81 1.89
CA LEU A 409 -10.36 -25.22 2.35
C LEU A 409 -10.63 -24.17 3.42
N VAL A 410 -10.02 -24.36 4.58
CA VAL A 410 -10.04 -23.44 5.72
C VAL A 410 -8.67 -22.80 5.83
N VAL A 411 -8.62 -21.47 5.90
CA VAL A 411 -7.40 -20.69 6.08
C VAL A 411 -7.52 -19.90 7.37
N LEU A 412 -6.57 -20.06 8.27
CA LEU A 412 -6.57 -19.50 9.62
C LEU A 412 -5.26 -18.79 9.91
N SER A 413 -5.29 -17.89 10.87
CA SER A 413 -4.09 -17.29 11.44
C SER A 413 -3.64 -18.01 12.71
N ASP A 414 -2.37 -17.87 13.09
CA ASP A 414 -1.81 -18.43 14.33
C ASP A 414 -2.24 -17.68 15.61
N HIS A 415 -2.80 -16.48 15.46
CA HIS A 415 -3.29 -15.64 16.56
C HIS A 415 -4.81 -15.71 16.75
N GLU A 416 -5.53 -16.32 15.80
CA GLU A 416 -6.93 -16.69 15.99
C GLU A 416 -7.03 -17.90 16.91
#